data_AF-V4H954-F1
#
_entry.id   AF-V4H954-F1
#
_cell.length_a   1.000
_cell.length_b   1.000
_cell.length_c   1.000
_cell.angle_alpha   90.00
_cell.angle_beta   90.00
_cell.angle_gamma   90.00
#
_symmetry.space_group_name_H-M   'P 1'
#
loop_
_entity.id
_entity.type
_entity.pdbx_description
1 polymer ?
#
loop_
_entity_poly.entity_id
_entity_poly.type
_entity_poly.pdbx_seq_one_letter_code
_entity_poly.pdbx_strand_id
1 'polypeptide(L)'
;MVSSDDVREIENIDRREDDGAVIRALVLSVPTSEKFPEGVKYRLHYGTEDDEVIVRYDNSHGVHERHTADGLDEDYEFPGYEAVQDRFWREVREGGP
;
A
#
# COMPACT_ATOMS: atom_id res chain seq x y z
N MET A 1 10.63 0.04 25.03
CA MET A 1 10.37 1.31 24.33
C MET A 1 11.14 1.23 23.03
N VAL A 2 10.42 1.10 21.90
CA VAL A 2 11.03 1.16 20.57
C VAL A 2 11.36 2.61 20.29
N SER A 3 12.61 2.89 19.92
CA SER A 3 13.06 4.25 19.63
C SER A 3 12.48 4.66 18.28
N SER A 4 12.19 5.95 18.09
CA SER A 4 11.78 6.46 16.77
C SER A 4 12.89 6.27 15.70
N ASP A 5 14.11 5.92 16.11
CA ASP A 5 15.26 5.58 15.25
C ASP A 5 15.11 4.22 14.52
N ASP A 6 14.16 3.38 14.93
CA ASP A 6 13.99 2.03 14.37
C ASP A 6 13.04 2.00 13.15
N VAL A 7 12.48 3.14 12.75
CA VAL A 7 11.64 3.27 11.55
C VAL A 7 12.49 3.74 10.37
N ARG A 8 12.42 3.01 9.25
CA ARG A 8 13.20 3.33 8.04
C ARG A 8 12.28 3.41 6.84
N GLU A 9 12.43 4.47 6.05
CA GLU A 9 11.80 4.56 4.75
C GLU A 9 12.48 3.58 3.78
N ILE A 10 11.68 2.70 3.19
CA ILE A 10 12.11 1.77 2.14
C ILE A 10 11.72 2.31 0.78
N GLU A 11 10.55 2.93 0.69
CA GLU A 11 10.00 3.45 -0.55
C GLU A 11 9.13 4.68 -0.27
N ASN A 12 9.26 5.71 -1.11
CA ASN A 12 8.44 6.91 -1.08
C ASN A 12 8.33 7.48 -2.50
N ILE A 13 7.24 7.10 -3.17
CA ILE A 13 6.92 7.47 -4.55
C ILE A 13 5.67 8.33 -4.53
N ASP A 14 5.72 9.46 -5.23
CA ASP A 14 4.58 10.26 -5.64
C ASP A 14 4.76 10.57 -7.13
N ARG A 15 3.94 9.95 -7.98
CA ARG A 15 4.02 10.08 -9.43
C ARG A 15 2.65 10.36 -10.02
N ARG A 16 2.65 11.24 -11.03
CA ARG A 16 1.52 11.50 -11.92
C ARG A 16 1.90 11.03 -13.32
N GLU A 17 1.00 10.31 -13.96
CA GLU A 17 1.15 9.83 -15.33
C GLU A 17 0.39 10.77 -16.29
N ASP A 18 0.75 10.76 -17.57
CA ASP A 18 0.18 11.66 -18.58
C ASP A 18 -1.31 11.41 -18.86
N ASP A 19 -1.83 10.24 -18.47
CA ASP A 19 -3.23 9.82 -18.62
C ASP A 19 -4.11 10.22 -17.42
N GLY A 20 -3.56 10.96 -16.45
CA GLY A 20 -4.26 11.38 -15.24
C GLY A 20 -4.23 10.34 -14.12
N ALA A 21 -3.50 9.24 -14.28
CA ALA A 21 -3.28 8.29 -13.20
C ALA A 21 -2.28 8.82 -12.16
N VAL A 22 -2.49 8.46 -10.90
CA VAL A 22 -1.68 8.86 -9.76
C VAL A 22 -1.23 7.62 -9.00
N ILE A 23 0.08 7.54 -8.74
CA ILE A 23 0.71 6.48 -7.95
C ILE A 23 1.34 7.11 -6.72
N ARG A 24 0.90 6.67 -5.54
CA ARG A 24 1.50 7.05 -4.25
C ARG A 24 1.86 5.80 -3.48
N ALA A 25 3.15 5.53 -3.32
CA ALA A 25 3.64 4.35 -2.61
C ALA A 25 4.58 4.76 -1.48
N LEU A 26 4.15 4.54 -0.24
CA LEU A 26 4.96 4.72 0.96
C LEU A 26 5.13 3.37 1.63
N VAL A 27 6.39 2.97 1.84
CA VAL A 27 6.76 1.74 2.55
C VAL A 27 7.77 2.07 3.62
N LEU A 28 7.46 1.67 4.84
CA LEU A 28 8.30 1.85 6.01
C LEU A 28 8.63 0.47 6.60
N SER A 29 9.91 0.20 6.85
CA SER A 29 10.29 -0.81 7.82
C SER A 29 10.04 -0.24 9.20
N VAL A 30 9.28 -0.97 10.01
CA VAL A 30 8.93 -0.61 11.38
C VAL A 30 9.29 -1.76 12.30
N PRO A 31 9.52 -1.51 13.60
CA PRO A 31 9.73 -2.60 14.54
C PRO A 31 8.56 -3.57 14.56
N THR A 32 8.87 -4.87 14.58
CA THR A 32 7.87 -5.92 14.79
C THR A 32 7.14 -5.68 16.11
N SER A 33 5.81 -5.72 16.04
CA SER A 33 4.92 -5.49 17.19
C SER A 33 3.59 -6.22 16.98
N GLU A 34 2.74 -6.26 18.00
CA GLU A 34 1.36 -6.80 17.87
C GLU A 34 0.57 -6.10 16.76
N LYS A 35 0.85 -4.82 16.50
CA LYS A 35 0.20 -4.03 15.45
C LYS A 35 0.82 -4.23 14.06
N PHE A 36 2.11 -4.56 14.00
CA PHE A 36 2.85 -4.76 12.74
C PHE A 36 3.70 -6.02 12.87
N PRO A 37 3.08 -7.22 12.83
CA PRO A 37 3.81 -8.47 13.06
C PRO A 37 4.88 -8.74 12.00
N GLU A 38 4.71 -8.21 10.80
CA GLU A 38 5.62 -8.36 9.66
C GLU A 38 6.73 -7.28 9.66
N GLY A 39 6.71 -6.34 10.60
CA GLY A 39 7.70 -5.26 10.66
C GLY A 39 7.65 -4.31 9.45
N VAL A 40 6.50 -4.21 8.79
CA VAL A 40 6.28 -3.33 7.64
C VAL A 40 5.00 -2.54 7.81
N LYS A 41 5.07 -1.24 7.50
CA LYS A 41 3.92 -0.37 7.36
C LYS A 41 3.91 0.21 5.95
N TYR A 42 2.79 0.12 5.25
CA TYR A 42 2.69 0.60 3.89
C TYR A 42 1.36 1.28 3.59
N ARG A 43 1.41 2.16 2.58
CA ARG A 43 0.26 2.72 1.88
C ARG A 43 0.60 2.75 0.40
N LEU A 44 0.03 1.83 -0.35
CA LEU A 44 0.20 1.68 -1.79
C LEU A 44 -1.11 2.10 -2.45
N HIS A 45 -1.11 3.21 -3.15
CA HIS A 45 -2.30 3.78 -3.78
C HIS A 45 -2.05 3.98 -5.27
N TYR A 46 -2.96 3.44 -6.06
CA TYR A 46 -3.11 3.71 -7.48
C TYR A 46 -4.52 4.24 -7.72
N GLY A 47 -4.60 5.42 -8.32
CA GLY A 47 -5.85 6.16 -8.42
C GLY A 47 -5.78 7.26 -9.48
N THR A 48 -6.66 8.23 -9.38
CA THR A 48 -6.73 9.38 -10.31
C THR A 48 -6.37 10.69 -9.62
N GLU A 49 -6.22 11.76 -10.39
CA GLU A 49 -6.00 13.12 -9.85
C GLU A 49 -7.17 13.64 -8.99
N ASP A 50 -8.37 13.10 -9.19
CA ASP A 50 -9.57 13.41 -8.40
C ASP A 50 -9.70 12.53 -7.13
N ASP A 51 -8.60 11.88 -6.73
CA ASP A 51 -8.49 10.98 -5.57
C ASP A 51 -9.44 9.76 -5.62
N GLU A 52 -9.89 9.36 -6.82
CA GLU A 52 -10.59 8.09 -7.01
C GLU A 52 -9.63 6.92 -6.83
N VAL A 53 -10.09 5.86 -6.18
CA VAL A 53 -9.29 4.65 -5.95
C VAL A 53 -9.50 3.69 -7.11
N ILE A 54 -8.41 3.33 -7.82
CA ILE A 54 -8.40 2.19 -8.73
C ILE A 54 -8.05 0.93 -7.92
N VAL A 55 -6.92 0.96 -7.20
CA VAL A 55 -6.59 -0.03 -6.18
C VAL A 55 -5.74 0.60 -5.06
N ARG A 56 -5.97 0.16 -3.83
CA ARG A 56 -5.15 0.56 -2.68
C ARG A 56 -4.88 -0.62 -1.76
N TYR A 57 -3.64 -0.79 -1.35
CA TYR A 57 -3.27 -1.65 -0.22
C TYR A 57 -2.78 -0.76 0.92
N ASP A 58 -3.33 -0.91 2.11
CA ASP A 58 -2.92 -0.14 3.29
C ASP A 58 -2.91 -1.04 4.52
N ASN A 59 -2.00 -0.76 5.45
CA ASN A 59 -2.05 -1.37 6.78
C ASN A 59 -1.89 -0.35 7.91
N SER A 60 -2.29 0.91 7.69
CA SER A 60 -2.02 2.01 8.64
C SER A 60 -2.54 1.74 10.05
N HIS A 61 -3.61 0.93 10.18
CA HIS A 61 -4.21 0.53 11.45
C HIS A 61 -3.73 -0.82 11.99
N GLY A 62 -2.79 -1.48 11.32
CA GLY A 62 -2.26 -2.81 11.69
C GLY A 62 -3.05 -3.99 11.11
N VAL A 63 -4.09 -3.72 10.32
CA VAL A 63 -4.82 -4.71 9.53
C VAL A 63 -4.48 -4.47 8.08
N HIS A 64 -4.15 -5.53 7.35
CA HIS A 64 -3.86 -5.47 5.91
C HIS A 64 -5.15 -5.40 5.13
N GLU A 65 -5.42 -4.25 4.52
CA GLU A 65 -6.64 -3.98 3.77
C GLU A 65 -6.34 -3.82 2.28
N ARG A 66 -7.28 -4.25 1.45
CA ARG A 66 -7.34 -3.95 0.02
C ARG A 66 -8.60 -3.15 -0.28
N HIS A 67 -8.46 -2.09 -1.04
CA HIS A 67 -9.57 -1.34 -1.60
C HIS A 67 -9.50 -1.36 -3.12
N THR A 68 -10.67 -1.39 -3.73
CA THR A 68 -10.88 -1.25 -5.18
C THR A 68 -11.76 -0.02 -5.44
N ALA A 69 -12.12 0.21 -6.71
CA ALA A 69 -13.13 1.20 -7.07
C ALA A 69 -14.48 0.99 -6.36
N ASP A 70 -14.82 -0.25 -6.00
CA ASP A 70 -16.06 -0.58 -5.29
C ASP A 70 -15.98 -0.39 -3.76
N GLY A 71 -14.80 0.00 -3.24
CA GLY A 71 -14.57 0.20 -1.81
C GLY A 71 -13.68 -0.88 -1.20
N LEU A 72 -13.88 -1.17 0.09
CA LEU A 72 -13.12 -2.21 0.82
C LEU A 72 -13.44 -3.60 0.24
N ASP A 73 -12.41 -4.38 -0.07
CA ASP A 73 -12.54 -5.77 -0.49
C ASP A 73 -12.65 -6.67 0.75
N GLU A 74 -13.88 -7.05 1.13
CA GLU A 74 -14.15 -7.86 2.32
C GLU A 74 -13.65 -9.31 2.20
N ASP A 75 -13.41 -9.79 0.98
CA ASP A 75 -12.91 -11.15 0.69
C ASP A 75 -11.38 -11.20 0.61
N TYR A 76 -10.70 -10.06 0.82
CA TYR A 76 -9.24 -9.99 0.75
C TYR A 76 -8.57 -10.66 1.95
N GLU A 77 -7.80 -11.71 1.67
CA GLU A 77 -6.88 -12.32 2.63
C GLU A 77 -5.44 -11.86 2.36
N PHE A 78 -4.75 -11.41 3.41
CA PHE A 78 -3.37 -10.93 3.30
C PHE A 78 -2.42 -12.07 2.88
N PRO A 79 -1.77 -11.97 1.70
CA PRO A 79 -0.93 -13.03 1.17
C PRO A 79 0.53 -12.95 1.64
N GLY A 80 0.87 -11.98 2.49
CA GLY A 80 2.25 -11.59 2.78
C GLY A 80 2.68 -10.37 1.97
N TYR A 81 3.60 -9.57 2.53
CA TYR A 81 3.94 -8.25 1.99
C TYR A 81 4.60 -8.30 0.60
N GLU A 82 5.47 -9.27 0.34
CA GLU A 82 6.11 -9.43 -0.99
C GLU A 82 5.04 -9.64 -2.08
N ALA A 83 4.05 -10.49 -1.83
CA ALA A 83 2.95 -10.73 -2.76
C ALA A 83 2.05 -9.49 -2.94
N VAL A 84 1.89 -8.66 -1.90
CA VAL A 84 1.20 -7.36 -2.02
C VAL A 84 1.94 -6.42 -2.95
N GLN A 85 3.26 -6.29 -2.79
CA GLN A 85 4.07 -5.40 -3.63
C GLN A 85 4.07 -5.85 -5.10
N ASP A 86 4.23 -7.15 -5.35
CA ASP A 86 4.15 -7.73 -6.69
C ASP A 86 2.78 -7.48 -7.34
N ARG A 87 1.70 -7.70 -6.58
CA ARG A 87 0.33 -7.48 -7.05
C ARG A 87 0.07 -6.02 -7.35
N PHE A 88 0.42 -5.11 -6.44
CA PHE A 88 0.23 -3.67 -6.63
C PHE A 88 0.90 -3.19 -7.91
N TRP A 89 2.18 -3.52 -8.12
CA TRP A 89 2.89 -3.08 -9.31
C TRP A 89 2.42 -3.73 -10.59
N ARG A 90 1.88 -4.96 -10.52
CA ARG A 90 1.20 -5.58 -11.67
C ARG A 90 -0.06 -4.81 -12.02
N GLU A 91 -0.92 -4.52 -11.05
CA GLU A 91 -2.18 -3.79 -11.24
C GLU A 91 -1.91 -2.37 -11.76
N VAL A 92 -0.85 -1.68 -11.29
CA VAL A 92 -0.40 -0.39 -11.87
C VAL A 92 -0.04 -0.52 -13.36
N ARG A 93 0.69 -1.58 -13.75
CA ARG A 93 1.06 -1.81 -15.17
C ARG A 93 -0.13 -2.19 -16.04
N GLU A 94 -1.12 -2.86 -15.47
CA GLU A 94 -2.33 -3.33 -16.15
C GLU A 94 -3.44 -2.27 -16.17
N GLY A 95 -3.31 -1.19 -15.40
CA GLY A 95 -4.32 -0.13 -15.28
C GLY A 95 -5.45 -0.44 -14.30
N GLY A 96 -5.29 -1.47 -13.47
CA GLY A 96 -6.28 -1.93 -12.49
C GLY A 96 -6.17 -3.42 -12.17
N PRO A 97 -7.01 -3.93 -11.25
CA PRO A 97 -7.10 -5.34 -10.90
C PRO A 97 -7.74 -6.25 -11.95
#